data_AF-A0A3D5B7W9-F1
#
_entry.id   AF-A0A3D5B7W9-F1
#
_cell.length_a   1.000
_cell.length_b   1.000
_cell.length_c   1.000
_cell.angle_alpha   90.00
_cell.angle_beta   90.00
_cell.angle_gamma   90.00
#
_symmetry.space_group_name_H-M   'P 1'
#
loop_
_entity.id
_entity.type
_entity.pdbx_description
1 polymer ?
#
loop_
_entity_poly.entity_id
_entity_poly.type
_entity_poly.pdbx_seq_one_letter_code
_entity_poly.pdbx_strand_id
1 'polypeptide(L)'
;MSNSPLQPKPGKVQAIAIMTLINGILNILWGIGLTGSVVLGTLGVGLLCAPLTILPLVLGIFEIIGGVKLMGEPPRKFNVQTIAILEIVAILAGDGISLIVGILNLVFYNEPPTKQYIDSLPS
;
A
#
# COMPACT_ATOMS: atom_id res chain seq x y z
N MET A 1 -27.52 -16.11 19.14
CA MET A 1 -26.13 -16.29 18.69
C MET A 1 -26.17 -16.68 17.22
N SER A 2 -26.16 -15.69 16.33
CA SER A 2 -26.11 -15.95 14.88
C SER A 2 -24.66 -16.25 14.53
N ASN A 3 -24.37 -17.53 14.26
CA ASN A 3 -23.14 -17.92 13.59
C ASN A 3 -23.25 -17.42 12.15
N SER A 4 -22.82 -16.18 11.89
CA SER A 4 -22.53 -15.76 10.52
C SER A 4 -21.47 -16.73 9.99
N PRO A 5 -21.73 -17.52 8.93
CA PRO A 5 -20.68 -18.30 8.32
C PRO A 5 -19.58 -17.31 7.94
N LEU A 6 -18.34 -17.57 8.39
CA LEU A 6 -17.17 -16.81 7.99
C LEU A 6 -17.23 -16.67 6.46
N GLN A 7 -17.55 -15.47 5.98
CA GLN A 7 -17.63 -15.18 4.55
C GLN A 7 -16.29 -15.64 3.95
N PRO A 8 -16.26 -16.56 2.98
CA PRO A 8 -15.02 -17.03 2.41
C PRO A 8 -14.24 -15.82 1.89
N LYS A 9 -12.99 -15.69 2.33
CA LYS A 9 -12.13 -14.53 2.01
C LYS A 9 -12.13 -14.35 0.49
N PRO A 10 -12.64 -13.22 -0.03
CA PRO A 10 -12.67 -13.01 -1.47
C PRO A 10 -11.24 -13.06 -2.02
N GLY A 11 -11.01 -13.77 -3.13
CA GLY A 11 -9.69 -13.83 -3.77
C GLY A 11 -9.11 -12.44 -4.07
N LYS A 12 -9.98 -11.46 -4.32
CA LYS A 12 -9.61 -10.04 -4.52
C LYS A 12 -9.06 -9.38 -3.26
N VAL A 13 -9.53 -9.74 -2.06
CA VAL A 13 -8.95 -9.27 -0.79
C VAL A 13 -7.54 -9.84 -0.62
N GLN A 14 -7.33 -11.11 -0.97
CA GLN A 14 -6.01 -11.71 -0.94
C GLN A 14 -5.08 -11.07 -1.98
N ALA A 15 -5.58 -10.77 -3.19
CA ALA A 15 -4.83 -10.06 -4.21
C ALA A 15 -4.42 -8.66 -3.72
N ILE A 16 -5.34 -7.87 -3.16
CA ILE A 16 -5.03 -6.56 -2.55
C ILE A 16 -3.92 -6.73 -1.50
N ALA A 17 -4.05 -7.71 -0.61
CA ALA A 17 -3.10 -7.90 0.47
C ALA A 17 -1.67 -8.23 -0.04
N ILE A 18 -1.56 -9.11 -1.03
CA ILE A 18 -0.28 -9.51 -1.62
C ILE A 18 0.31 -8.36 -2.45
N MET A 19 -0.49 -7.71 -3.30
CA MET A 19 -0.03 -6.60 -4.12
C MET A 19 0.45 -5.43 -3.26
N THR A 20 -0.32 -5.08 -2.22
CA THR A 20 0.05 -4.04 -1.26
C THR A 20 1.36 -4.41 -0.53
N LEU A 21 1.51 -5.66 -0.10
CA LEU A 21 2.74 -6.10 0.58
C LEU A 21 3.97 -6.02 -0.34
N ILE A 22 3.86 -6.52 -1.58
CA ILE A 22 4.94 -6.48 -2.56
C ILE A 22 5.26 -5.03 -2.91
N ASN A 23 4.25 -4.20 -3.15
CA ASN A 23 4.45 -2.79 -3.44
C ASN A 23 5.15 -2.09 -2.29
N GLY A 24 4.79 -2.40 -1.03
CA GLY A 24 5.45 -1.83 0.13
C GLY A 24 6.94 -2.14 0.22
N ILE A 25 7.34 -3.35 -0.16
CA ILE A 25 8.77 -3.71 -0.26
C ILE A 25 9.45 -2.91 -1.36
N LEU A 26 8.84 -2.82 -2.55
CA LEU A 26 9.38 -2.07 -3.68
C LEU A 26 9.50 -0.57 -3.36
N ASN A 27 8.51 0.00 -2.68
CA ASN A 27 8.46 1.39 -2.22
C ASN A 27 9.61 1.72 -1.27
N ILE A 28 9.93 0.81 -0.34
CA ILE A 28 11.07 0.98 0.57
C ILE A 28 12.38 0.95 -0.22
N LEU A 29 12.56 -0.04 -1.12
CA LEU A 29 13.76 -0.15 -1.94
C LEU A 29 13.94 1.07 -2.85
N TRP A 30 12.85 1.54 -3.46
CA TRP A 30 12.83 2.73 -4.30
C TRP A 30 13.14 3.99 -3.51
N GLY A 31 12.51 4.19 -2.34
CA GLY A 31 12.75 5.33 -1.46
C GLY A 31 14.20 5.42 -0.98
N ILE A 32 14.82 4.28 -0.63
CA ILE A 32 16.24 4.22 -0.26
C ILE A 32 17.13 4.53 -1.47
N GLY A 33 16.86 3.92 -2.63
CA GLY A 33 17.65 4.14 -3.84
C GLY A 33 17.58 5.57 -4.37
N LEU A 34 16.38 6.15 -4.38
CA LEU A 34 16.14 7.51 -4.85
C LEU A 34 16.70 8.53 -3.86
N THR A 35 16.50 8.36 -2.56
CA THR A 35 17.10 9.26 -1.55
C THR A 35 18.64 9.16 -1.57
N GLY A 36 19.19 7.95 -1.65
CA GLY A 36 20.64 7.74 -1.72
C GLY A 36 21.27 8.35 -2.97
N SER A 37 20.68 8.12 -4.15
CA SER A 37 21.17 8.70 -5.40
C SER A 37 21.05 10.21 -5.44
N VAL A 38 19.97 10.79 -4.91
CA VAL A 38 19.79 12.25 -4.84
C VAL A 38 20.80 12.87 -3.88
N VAL A 39 20.98 12.33 -2.68
CA VAL A 39 21.93 12.88 -1.69
C VAL A 39 23.37 12.80 -2.20
N LEU A 40 23.77 11.65 -2.77
CA LEU A 40 25.11 11.47 -3.31
C LEU A 40 25.35 12.26 -4.60
N GLY A 41 24.36 12.33 -5.48
CA GLY A 41 24.45 13.00 -6.79
C GLY A 41 24.39 14.53 -6.71
N THR A 42 23.81 15.09 -5.65
CA THR A 42 23.67 16.54 -5.46
C THR A 42 24.55 17.12 -4.35
N LEU A 43 25.51 16.33 -3.83
CA LEU A 43 26.40 16.73 -2.73
C LEU A 43 25.62 17.27 -1.51
N GLY A 44 24.47 16.68 -1.20
CA GLY A 44 23.62 17.06 -0.07
C GLY A 44 22.59 18.16 -0.33
N VAL A 45 22.60 18.83 -1.49
CA VAL A 45 21.58 19.86 -1.85
C VAL A 45 20.18 19.23 -2.02
N GLY A 46 20.14 17.98 -2.49
CA GLY A 46 18.95 17.18 -2.66
C GLY A 46 18.22 16.84 -1.35
N LEU A 47 18.80 17.16 -0.18
CA LEU A 47 18.10 17.12 1.09
C LEU A 47 16.92 18.13 1.13
N LEU A 48 16.95 19.19 0.31
CA LEU A 48 15.80 20.08 0.14
C LEU A 48 14.59 19.38 -0.52
N CYS A 49 14.86 18.36 -1.35
CA CYS A 49 13.83 17.50 -1.94
C CYS A 49 13.52 16.26 -1.08
N ALA A 50 14.14 16.13 0.11
CA ALA A 50 13.92 14.99 1.01
C ALA A 50 12.45 14.70 1.34
N PRO A 51 11.54 15.69 1.50
CA PRO A 51 10.13 15.40 1.72
C PRO A 51 9.49 14.60 0.58
N LEU A 52 9.94 14.83 -0.66
CA LEU A 52 9.46 14.11 -1.84
C LEU A 52 10.03 12.69 -1.90
N THR A 53 11.31 12.52 -1.56
CA THR A 53 12.00 11.23 -1.67
C THR A 53 11.71 10.28 -0.51
N ILE A 54 11.29 10.81 0.64
CA ILE A 54 10.90 10.04 1.84
C ILE A 54 9.46 9.51 1.74
N LEU A 55 8.60 10.16 0.94
CA LEU A 55 7.21 9.76 0.76
C LEU A 55 7.03 8.26 0.42
N PRO A 56 7.69 7.70 -0.62
CA PRO A 56 7.59 6.27 -0.94
C PRO A 56 8.09 5.36 0.19
N LEU A 57 9.11 5.77 0.94
CA LEU A 57 9.63 5.01 2.08
C LEU A 57 8.55 4.85 3.18
N VAL A 58 7.90 5.95 3.54
CA VAL A 58 6.86 5.96 4.58
C VAL A 58 5.63 5.18 4.11
N LEU A 59 5.23 5.34 2.85
CA LEU A 59 4.15 4.56 2.25
C LEU A 59 4.44 3.08 2.28
N GLY A 60 5.66 2.67 1.93
CA GLY A 60 6.02 1.26 1.92
C GLY A 60 5.90 0.60 3.31
N ILE A 61 6.19 1.33 4.39
CA ILE A 61 5.97 0.83 5.76
C ILE A 61 4.47 0.60 6.02
N PHE A 62 3.61 1.56 5.67
CA PHE A 62 2.17 1.42 5.87
C PHE A 62 1.56 0.30 5.02
N GLU A 63 2.07 0.10 3.81
CA GLU A 63 1.67 -0.96 2.89
C GLU A 63 2.05 -2.34 3.41
N ILE A 64 3.28 -2.51 3.94
CA ILE A 64 3.69 -3.77 4.55
C ILE A 64 2.78 -4.09 5.75
N ILE A 65 2.53 -3.11 6.63
CA ILE A 65 1.64 -3.30 7.79
C ILE A 65 0.23 -3.65 7.31
N GLY A 66 -0.28 -2.97 6.28
CA GLY A 66 -1.60 -3.21 5.72
C GLY A 66 -1.76 -4.58 5.09
N GLY A 67 -0.80 -4.97 4.24
CA GLY A 67 -0.74 -6.28 3.60
C GLY A 67 -0.69 -7.40 4.63
N VAL A 68 0.18 -7.28 5.65
CA VAL A 68 0.27 -8.26 6.74
C VAL A 68 -1.03 -8.33 7.55
N LYS A 69 -1.66 -7.19 7.87
CA LYS A 69 -2.96 -7.17 8.57
C LYS A 69 -4.08 -7.85 7.79
N LEU A 70 -4.10 -7.69 6.46
CA LEU A 70 -5.08 -8.33 5.59
C LEU A 70 -4.75 -9.81 5.33
N MET A 71 -3.48 -10.22 5.38
CA MET A 71 -3.06 -11.62 5.22
C MET A 71 -3.16 -12.43 6.51
N GLY A 72 -3.07 -11.79 7.67
CA GLY A 72 -3.09 -12.45 8.98
C GLY A 72 -4.40 -13.16 9.30
N GLU A 73 -4.31 -14.07 10.28
CA GLU A 73 -5.43 -14.84 10.83
C GLU A 73 -5.50 -14.58 12.35
N PRO A 74 -6.48 -13.82 12.86
CA PRO A 74 -7.63 -13.24 12.14
C PRO A 74 -7.28 -12.00 11.31
N PRO A 75 -7.93 -11.78 10.15
CA PRO A 75 -7.71 -10.60 9.32
C PRO A 75 -8.20 -9.33 10.01
N ARG A 76 -7.45 -8.24 9.86
CA ARG A 76 -7.74 -6.94 10.48
C ARG A 76 -7.99 -5.86 9.44
N LYS A 77 -8.89 -4.93 9.74
CA LYS A 77 -9.26 -3.82 8.87
C LYS A 77 -8.04 -2.95 8.57
N PHE A 78 -7.96 -2.53 7.32
CA PHE A 78 -6.95 -1.63 6.80
C PHE A 78 -7.59 -0.68 5.80
N ASN A 79 -7.13 0.57 5.76
CA ASN A 79 -7.69 1.59 4.88
C ASN A 79 -7.05 1.50 3.48
N VAL A 80 -7.52 0.53 2.69
CA VAL A 80 -7.05 0.28 1.32
C VAL A 80 -7.24 1.52 0.44
N GLN A 81 -8.35 2.24 0.58
CA GLN A 81 -8.64 3.40 -0.27
C GLN A 81 -7.65 4.55 -0.03
N THR A 82 -7.36 4.89 1.23
CA THR A 82 -6.39 5.96 1.53
C THR A 82 -5.00 5.61 1.00
N ILE A 83 -4.59 4.35 1.13
CA ILE A 83 -3.25 3.91 0.71
C ILE A 83 -3.16 3.87 -0.82
N ALA A 84 -4.17 3.34 -1.50
CA ALA A 84 -4.25 3.37 -2.96
C ALA A 84 -4.20 4.79 -3.55
N ILE A 85 -4.82 5.77 -2.89
CA ILE A 85 -4.72 7.18 -3.32
C ILE A 85 -3.29 7.70 -3.14
N LEU A 86 -2.63 7.37 -2.03
CA LEU A 86 -1.26 7.79 -1.79
C LEU A 86 -0.27 7.11 -2.74
N GLU A 87 -0.50 5.84 -3.10
CA GLU A 87 0.21 5.10 -4.16
C GLU A 87 0.11 5.82 -5.51
N ILE A 88 -1.08 6.33 -5.87
CA ILE A 88 -1.27 7.12 -7.09
C ILE A 88 -0.48 8.44 -7.03
N VAL A 89 -0.44 9.09 -5.87
CA VAL A 89 0.31 10.34 -5.66
C VAL A 89 1.83 10.11 -5.68
N ALA A 90 2.30 8.89 -5.38
CA ALA A 90 3.72 8.54 -5.40
C ALA A 90 4.39 8.68 -6.79
N ILE A 91 3.61 8.82 -7.87
CA ILE A 91 4.15 9.19 -9.19
C ILE A 91 4.90 10.54 -9.19
N LEU A 92 4.55 11.46 -8.28
CA LEU A 92 5.28 12.73 -8.11
C LEU A 92 6.72 12.50 -7.63
N ALA A 93 6.98 11.38 -6.96
CA ALA A 93 8.31 10.92 -6.56
C ALA A 93 8.95 10.00 -7.62
N GLY A 94 8.35 9.88 -8.81
CA GLY A 94 8.85 9.05 -9.92
C GLY A 94 8.54 7.56 -9.79
N ASP A 95 7.66 7.16 -8.86
CA ASP A 95 7.26 5.75 -8.71
C ASP A 95 6.04 5.40 -9.58
N GLY A 96 6.33 4.88 -10.78
CA GLY A 96 5.30 4.40 -11.70
C GLY A 96 4.71 3.03 -11.34
N ILE A 97 5.39 2.23 -10.51
CA ILE A 97 4.89 0.90 -10.11
C ILE A 97 3.78 1.09 -9.09
N SER A 98 4.02 1.93 -8.07
CA SER A 98 3.01 2.29 -7.08
C SER A 98 1.75 2.85 -7.73
N LEU A 99 1.86 3.67 -8.78
CA LEU A 99 0.69 4.15 -9.52
C LEU A 99 -0.20 2.98 -10.01
N ILE A 100 0.40 1.99 -10.67
CA ILE A 100 -0.35 0.85 -11.23
C ILE A 100 -1.00 0.04 -10.10
N VAL A 101 -0.23 -0.26 -9.05
CA VAL A 101 -0.74 -1.01 -7.90
C VAL A 101 -1.88 -0.26 -7.20
N GLY A 102 -1.75 1.05 -7.01
CA GLY A 102 -2.79 1.90 -6.42
C GLY A 102 -4.09 1.87 -7.22
N ILE A 103 -4.02 1.96 -8.55
CA ILE A 103 -5.22 1.83 -9.41
C ILE A 103 -5.87 0.45 -9.24
N LEU A 104 -5.09 -0.63 -9.30
CA LEU A 104 -5.60 -1.99 -9.15
C LEU A 104 -6.24 -2.22 -7.78
N ASN A 105 -5.59 -1.76 -6.71
CA ASN A 105 -6.10 -1.81 -5.34
C ASN A 105 -7.43 -1.05 -5.23
N LEU A 106 -7.53 0.14 -5.82
CA LEU A 106 -8.76 0.95 -5.80
C LEU A 106 -9.91 0.26 -6.55
N VAL A 107 -9.62 -0.34 -7.72
CA VAL A 107 -10.61 -1.07 -8.52
C VAL A 107 -11.10 -2.31 -7.77
N PHE A 108 -10.20 -3.10 -7.19
CA PHE A 108 -10.58 -4.30 -6.44
C PHE A 108 -11.34 -3.96 -5.16
N TYR A 109 -10.96 -2.88 -4.48
CA TYR A 109 -11.66 -2.40 -3.28
C TYR A 109 -13.07 -1.89 -3.61
N ASN A 110 -13.29 -1.25 -4.76
CA ASN A 110 -14.60 -0.74 -5.15
C ASN A 110 -15.61 -1.83 -5.53
N GLU A 111 -15.21 -3.09 -5.62
CA GLU A 111 -16.16 -4.16 -5.82
C GLU A 111 -16.98 -4.45 -4.56
N PRO A 112 -18.32 -4.57 -4.69
CA PRO A 112 -19.22 -4.79 -3.54
C PRO A 112 -18.78 -5.92 -2.59
N PRO A 113 -18.42 -7.14 -3.05
CA PRO A 113 -18.03 -8.23 -2.14
C PRO A 113 -16.72 -7.94 -1.39
N THR A 114 -15.75 -7.30 -2.04
CA THR A 114 -14.45 -6.96 -1.44
C THR A 114 -14.63 -5.88 -0.38
N LYS A 115 -15.39 -4.83 -0.71
CA LYS A 115 -15.67 -3.71 0.19
C LYS A 115 -16.39 -4.16 1.45
N GLN A 116 -17.48 -4.93 1.28
CA GLN A 116 -18.27 -5.45 2.39
C GLN A 116 -17.44 -6.34 3.32
N TYR A 117 -16.58 -7.20 2.74
CA TYR A 117 -15.69 -8.04 3.53
C TYR A 117 -14.72 -7.19 4.37
N ILE A 118 -13.99 -6.26 3.76
CA ILE A 118 -13.00 -5.42 4.46
C ILE A 118 -13.67 -4.53 5.52
N ASP A 119 -14.86 -4.00 5.22
CA ASP A 119 -15.61 -3.16 6.16
C ASP A 119 -16.18 -3.93 7.35
N SER A 120 -16.40 -5.24 7.21
CA SER A 120 -16.81 -6.13 8.29
C SER A 120 -15.68 -6.53 9.24
N LEU A 121 -14.41 -6.29 8.87
CA LEU A 121 -13.25 -6.67 9.69
C LEU A 121 -13.12 -5.79 10.95
N PRO A 122 -12.67 -6.36 12.07
CA PRO A 122 -12.33 -5.58 13.26
C PRO A 122 -11.12 -4.67 12.98
N SER A 123 -11.08 -3.50 13.62
CA SER A 123 -10.02 -2.49 13.46
C SER A 123 -8.74 -2.81 14.23
#